data_AF-A0A2D3VFD2-F1
#
_entry.id   AF-A0A2D3VFD2-F1
#
_cell.length_a   1.000
_cell.length_b   1.000
_cell.length_c   1.000
_cell.angle_alpha   90.00
_cell.angle_beta   90.00
_cell.angle_gamma   90.00
#
_symmetry.space_group_name_H-M   'P 1'
#
loop_
_entity.id
_entity.type
_entity.pdbx_description
1 polymer ?
#
loop_
_entity_poly.entity_id
_entity_poly.type
_entity_poly.pdbx_seq_one_letter_code
_entity_poly.pdbx_strand_id
1 'polypeptide(L)'
;MVDKGHGIHSSTTRIKILAAAILSGYSSIQNYVPYNLWREAEAGRTAIVQAAMSSYRHESLVGNAKGIPVLLQHGSEDDNVPVHHSRLMRQLLGEAGVESEFVEVSGKGHYWEGVYTTPPLREFYEKHLSLREKEDEDDGWKLHDFSLVTANPGDTGSKQGAQILQLQTPGRLGKISVHYHPQKMECILQTRNIRQFRLPDYFHVCKSLTVDGQTIPPSSRILLLSDKTWQIPPPKPEPSPQNHHHHQPRQLGTMDALLRTRGPFTIIHQNSSTTQTIALQISRNLCQYFFADTQIITSSSSSSSSSSSSSSSSAWDDSKGNIITIALTSPPPSPPPSSATLDFPIQISPTGHAITIRHSNSQSHYQIPSKRGGLAAIFLRPISKGRGRGVELVVWASSEEVLRNVAKLVPMISGSGLPDFVVLDCGEGMMGGRGFWGWGSLRRMMRGGWEVEEGGAFFA
;
A
#
# COMPACT_ATOMS: atom_id res chain seq x y z
N MET A 1 -22.19 9.67 0.66
CA MET A 1 -21.33 8.62 1.26
C MET A 1 -19.89 9.09 1.12
N VAL A 2 -19.27 9.56 2.21
CA VAL A 2 -17.84 9.91 2.23
C VAL A 2 -17.10 8.58 2.35
N ASP A 3 -16.78 7.98 1.21
CA ASP A 3 -16.14 6.67 1.17
C ASP A 3 -14.64 6.85 1.46
N LYS A 4 -14.26 6.65 2.74
CA LYS A 4 -12.93 6.16 3.07
C LYS A 4 -12.83 4.77 2.46
N GLY A 5 -12.29 4.71 1.24
CA GLY A 5 -12.18 3.55 0.36
C GLY A 5 -12.39 2.18 1.02
N HIS A 6 -13.62 1.69 0.96
CA HIS A 6 -13.90 0.28 1.13
C HIS A 6 -14.10 -0.36 -0.24
N GLY A 7 -13.14 -1.19 -0.65
CA GLY A 7 -13.24 -2.00 -1.86
C GLY A 7 -14.41 -2.98 -1.76
N ILE A 8 -15.52 -2.66 -2.42
CA ILE A 8 -16.62 -3.58 -2.67
C ILE A 8 -16.11 -4.68 -3.61
N HIS A 9 -15.98 -5.90 -3.11
CA HIS A 9 -15.80 -7.08 -3.95
C HIS A 9 -17.16 -7.46 -4.53
N SER A 10 -17.49 -6.89 -5.69
CA SER A 10 -18.52 -7.45 -6.57
C SER A 10 -17.88 -8.49 -7.49
N SER A 11 -18.57 -9.59 -7.74
CA SER A 11 -18.25 -10.57 -8.77
C SER A 11 -18.33 -9.99 -10.19
N THR A 12 -18.86 -8.77 -10.33
CA THR A 12 -18.69 -7.93 -11.52
C THR A 12 -17.46 -7.03 -11.36
N THR A 13 -16.48 -7.19 -12.25
CA THR A 13 -15.16 -6.52 -12.32
C THR A 13 -15.19 -4.99 -12.51
N ARG A 14 -16.32 -4.33 -12.24
CA ARG A 14 -16.55 -2.89 -12.42
C ARG A 14 -16.82 -2.22 -11.06
N ILE A 15 -15.80 -1.61 -10.45
CA ILE A 15 -16.03 -0.60 -9.42
C ILE A 15 -16.50 0.66 -10.18
N LYS A 16 -17.79 0.97 -10.09
CA LYS A 16 -18.39 2.16 -10.72
C LYS A 16 -18.49 3.29 -9.68
N ILE A 17 -17.45 4.13 -9.60
CA ILE A 17 -17.59 5.45 -8.97
C ILE A 17 -18.37 6.33 -9.96
N LEU A 18 -19.55 6.79 -9.56
CA LEU A 18 -20.45 7.57 -10.43
C LEU A 18 -20.08 9.05 -10.47
N ALA A 19 -19.67 9.58 -9.32
CA ALA A 19 -19.28 10.96 -9.11
C ALA A 19 -18.48 11.02 -7.81
N ALA A 20 -17.63 12.04 -7.66
CA ALA A 20 -16.85 12.28 -6.45
C ALA A 20 -17.05 13.71 -5.95
N ALA A 21 -17.25 13.88 -4.65
CA ALA A 21 -17.27 15.19 -4.01
C ALA A 21 -16.13 15.29 -2.99
N ILE A 22 -15.33 16.35 -3.08
CA ILE A 22 -14.17 16.61 -2.23
C ILE A 22 -14.45 17.88 -1.43
N LEU A 23 -14.56 17.77 -0.11
CA LEU A 23 -14.87 18.89 0.78
C LEU A 23 -13.62 19.22 1.61
N SER A 24 -13.11 20.45 1.49
CA SER A 24 -11.92 20.95 2.20
C SER A 24 -10.72 19.99 2.19
N GLY A 25 -10.49 19.33 1.05
CA GLY A 25 -9.41 18.35 0.89
C GLY A 25 -8.07 19.00 0.60
N TYR A 26 -6.99 18.46 1.20
CA TYR A 26 -5.63 18.82 0.82
C TYR A 26 -5.23 18.13 -0.49
N SER A 27 -4.37 18.77 -1.28
CA SER A 27 -3.88 18.21 -2.55
C SER A 27 -2.88 17.07 -2.33
N SER A 28 -2.07 17.18 -1.28
CA SER A 28 -1.17 16.14 -0.78
C SER A 28 -0.77 16.40 0.66
N ILE A 29 -0.31 15.35 1.35
CA ILE A 29 0.24 15.53 2.70
C ILE A 29 1.45 16.46 2.68
N GLN A 30 2.25 16.44 1.61
CA GLN A 30 3.45 17.27 1.47
C GLN A 30 3.15 18.76 1.32
N ASN A 31 1.99 19.11 0.75
CA ASN A 31 1.56 20.50 0.70
C ASN A 31 0.84 20.92 1.99
N TYR A 32 0.29 19.96 2.74
CA TYR A 32 -0.39 20.22 4.02
C TYR A 32 0.58 20.38 5.19
N VAL A 33 1.58 19.48 5.29
CA VAL A 33 2.63 19.51 6.30
C VAL A 33 3.94 19.94 5.63
N PRO A 34 4.66 20.95 6.16
CA PRO A 34 5.90 21.43 5.56
C PRO A 34 7.08 20.49 5.86
N TYR A 35 7.17 19.36 5.17
CA TYR A 35 8.29 18.40 5.31
C TYR A 35 9.65 19.01 4.95
N ASN A 36 9.67 20.11 4.20
CA ASN A 36 10.88 20.89 3.91
C ASN A 36 11.50 21.54 5.16
N LEU A 37 10.74 21.68 6.26
CA LEU A 37 11.25 22.15 7.54
C LEU A 37 11.79 21.01 8.43
N TRP A 38 11.69 19.76 7.97
CA TRP A 38 12.26 18.63 8.70
C TRP A 38 13.78 18.65 8.59
N ARG A 39 14.47 18.03 9.55
CA ARG A 39 15.94 17.93 9.50
C ARG A 39 16.37 17.26 8.20
N GLU A 40 17.26 17.94 7.49
CA GLU A 40 17.81 17.44 6.24
C GLU A 40 18.45 16.06 6.42
N ALA A 41 18.09 15.16 5.52
CA ALA A 41 18.73 13.88 5.32
C ALA A 41 19.42 13.88 3.95
N GLU A 42 20.32 12.94 3.74
CA GLU A 42 20.98 12.74 2.44
C GLU A 42 19.94 12.58 1.29
N ALA A 43 20.31 12.91 0.06
CA ALA A 43 19.37 12.91 -1.07
C ALA A 43 18.71 11.54 -1.31
N GLY A 44 19.49 10.45 -1.29
CA GLY A 44 18.95 9.09 -1.47
C GLY A 44 18.02 8.67 -0.32
N ARG A 45 18.34 9.14 0.87
CA ARG A 45 17.51 8.99 2.06
C ARG A 45 16.15 9.71 1.89
N THR A 46 16.19 10.97 1.51
CA THR A 46 14.99 11.78 1.24
C THR A 46 14.15 11.17 0.13
N ALA A 47 14.76 10.61 -0.92
CA ALA A 47 14.06 9.97 -2.02
C ALA A 47 13.19 8.77 -1.57
N ILE A 48 13.70 7.94 -0.65
CA ILE A 48 12.94 6.79 -0.12
C ILE A 48 11.72 7.24 0.68
N VAL A 49 11.86 8.26 1.53
CA VAL A 49 10.75 8.81 2.31
C VAL A 49 9.71 9.47 1.39
N GLN A 50 10.15 10.20 0.37
CA GLN A 50 9.24 10.79 -0.61
C GLN A 50 8.50 9.71 -1.42
N ALA A 51 9.21 8.65 -1.80
CA ALA A 51 8.64 7.51 -2.50
C ALA A 51 7.57 6.78 -1.66
N ALA A 52 7.82 6.64 -0.35
CA ALA A 52 6.87 6.08 0.61
C ALA A 52 5.58 6.91 0.74
N MET A 53 5.65 8.21 0.46
CA MET A 53 4.49 9.11 0.49
C MET A 53 3.83 9.31 -0.88
N SER A 54 4.29 8.64 -1.94
CA SER A 54 3.79 8.87 -3.30
C SER A 54 2.28 8.57 -3.46
N SER A 55 1.71 7.66 -2.68
CA SER A 55 0.25 7.40 -2.68
C SER A 55 -0.58 8.59 -2.16
N TYR A 56 0.02 9.49 -1.38
CA TYR A 56 -0.63 10.67 -0.81
C TYR A 56 -0.41 11.94 -1.65
N ARG A 57 0.19 11.81 -2.84
CA ARG A 57 0.39 12.90 -3.81
C ARG A 57 -0.72 12.91 -4.86
N HIS A 58 -1.91 13.36 -4.47
CA HIS A 58 -3.08 13.27 -5.34
C HIS A 58 -2.92 14.07 -6.64
N GLU A 59 -2.06 15.10 -6.64
CA GLU A 59 -1.69 15.86 -7.84
C GLU A 59 -1.17 14.96 -8.97
N SER A 60 -0.43 13.91 -8.62
CA SER A 60 0.13 12.96 -9.59
C SER A 60 -0.87 11.91 -10.06
N LEU A 61 -2.03 11.82 -9.41
CA LEU A 61 -3.04 10.78 -9.62
C LEU A 61 -4.33 11.32 -10.27
N VAL A 62 -4.46 12.64 -10.45
CA VAL A 62 -5.68 13.30 -10.97
C VAL A 62 -6.19 12.72 -12.29
N GLY A 63 -5.29 12.25 -13.17
CA GLY A 63 -5.68 11.63 -14.44
C GLY A 63 -6.54 10.38 -14.29
N ASN A 64 -6.49 9.71 -13.12
CA ASN A 64 -7.36 8.59 -12.82
C ASN A 64 -8.83 8.99 -12.69
N ALA A 65 -9.14 10.26 -12.41
CA ALA A 65 -10.50 10.77 -12.32
C ALA A 65 -11.15 11.06 -13.69
N LYS A 66 -10.41 10.92 -14.80
CA LYS A 66 -10.99 11.13 -16.14
C LYS A 66 -12.19 10.21 -16.38
N GLY A 67 -13.33 10.79 -16.74
CA GLY A 67 -14.62 10.10 -16.88
C GLY A 67 -15.40 9.95 -15.57
N ILE A 68 -14.96 10.58 -14.48
CA ILE A 68 -15.69 10.69 -13.21
C ILE A 68 -15.95 12.18 -12.97
N PRO A 69 -17.21 12.63 -12.89
CA PRO A 69 -17.55 13.98 -12.47
C PRO A 69 -17.03 14.28 -11.07
N VAL A 70 -16.38 15.42 -10.88
CA VAL A 70 -15.82 15.83 -9.59
C VAL A 70 -16.39 17.18 -9.13
N LEU A 71 -16.96 17.24 -7.92
CA LEU A 71 -17.26 18.50 -7.25
C LEU A 71 -16.22 18.76 -6.17
N LEU A 72 -15.60 19.95 -6.20
CA LEU A 72 -14.78 20.46 -5.11
C LEU A 72 -15.58 21.53 -4.36
N GLN A 73 -15.65 21.44 -3.04
CA GLN A 73 -16.20 22.49 -2.19
C GLN A 73 -15.19 22.85 -1.11
N HIS A 74 -15.01 24.14 -0.83
CA HIS A 74 -14.03 24.58 0.14
C HIS A 74 -14.46 25.90 0.79
N GLY A 75 -14.27 26.04 2.10
CA GLY A 75 -14.41 27.32 2.78
C GLY A 75 -13.30 28.30 2.36
N SER A 76 -13.66 29.55 2.06
CA SER A 76 -12.70 30.60 1.67
C SER A 76 -11.76 31.03 2.79
N GLU A 77 -12.15 30.82 4.05
CA GLU A 77 -11.40 31.17 5.26
C GLU A 77 -10.93 29.91 6.01
N ASP A 78 -10.77 28.78 5.32
CA ASP A 78 -10.21 27.55 5.89
C ASP A 78 -8.76 27.81 6.34
N ASP A 79 -8.53 27.72 7.65
CA ASP A 79 -7.23 27.93 8.30
C ASP A 79 -6.53 26.61 8.64
N ASN A 80 -7.22 25.47 8.51
CA ASN A 80 -6.66 24.15 8.73
C ASN A 80 -6.07 23.62 7.44
N VAL A 81 -6.88 23.50 6.39
CA VAL A 81 -6.47 23.11 5.03
C VAL A 81 -6.74 24.30 4.12
N PRO A 82 -5.79 25.21 3.86
CA PRO A 82 -6.15 26.45 3.20
C PRO A 82 -6.68 26.26 1.78
N VAL A 83 -7.67 27.08 1.40
CA VAL A 83 -8.46 26.98 0.14
C VAL A 83 -7.64 26.81 -1.14
N HIS A 84 -6.37 27.26 -1.14
CA HIS A 84 -5.44 27.06 -2.24
C HIS A 84 -5.31 25.59 -2.69
N HIS A 85 -5.49 24.61 -1.80
CA HIS A 85 -5.47 23.20 -2.17
C HIS A 85 -6.57 22.85 -3.19
N SER A 86 -7.82 23.27 -2.95
CA SER A 86 -8.90 23.02 -3.91
C SER A 86 -8.75 23.84 -5.18
N ARG A 87 -8.22 25.07 -5.11
CA ARG A 87 -7.92 25.89 -6.29
C ARG A 87 -6.86 25.20 -7.18
N LEU A 88 -5.79 24.69 -6.58
CA LEU A 88 -4.75 23.90 -7.28
C LEU A 88 -5.35 22.63 -7.89
N MET A 89 -6.11 21.85 -7.11
CA MET A 89 -6.72 20.62 -7.61
C MET A 89 -7.69 20.88 -8.76
N ARG A 90 -8.47 21.98 -8.72
CA ARG A 90 -9.35 22.39 -9.81
C ARG A 90 -8.58 22.67 -11.10
N GLN A 91 -7.41 23.30 -10.99
CA GLN A 91 -6.52 23.53 -12.14
C GLN A 91 -5.99 22.21 -12.69
N LEU A 92 -5.41 21.35 -11.84
CA LEU A 92 -4.83 20.06 -12.24
C LEU A 92 -5.86 19.10 -12.85
N LEU A 93 -7.09 19.08 -12.33
CA LEU A 93 -8.21 18.32 -12.90
C LEU A 93 -8.54 18.84 -14.31
N GLY A 94 -8.57 20.16 -14.50
CA GLY A 94 -8.78 20.78 -15.80
C GLY A 94 -7.67 20.43 -16.81
N GLU A 95 -6.42 20.52 -16.41
CA GLU A 95 -5.26 20.13 -17.23
C GLU A 95 -5.28 18.65 -17.62
N ALA A 96 -5.77 17.79 -16.73
CA ALA A 96 -5.95 16.36 -16.99
C ALA A 96 -7.21 16.03 -17.83
N GLY A 97 -8.01 17.04 -18.20
CA GLY A 97 -9.26 16.85 -18.94
C GLY A 97 -10.34 16.15 -18.14
N VAL A 98 -10.36 16.34 -16.82
CA VAL A 98 -11.40 15.85 -15.91
C VAL A 98 -12.50 16.89 -15.79
N GLU A 99 -13.75 16.47 -15.94
CA GLU A 99 -14.91 17.34 -15.70
C GLU A 99 -15.03 17.61 -14.20
N SER A 100 -14.90 18.88 -13.82
CA SER A 100 -14.94 19.28 -12.42
C SER A 100 -15.60 20.63 -12.18
N GLU A 101 -16.40 20.71 -11.12
CA GLU A 101 -17.04 21.91 -10.57
C GLU A 101 -16.30 22.35 -9.29
N PHE A 102 -16.16 23.65 -9.05
CA PHE A 102 -15.54 24.17 -7.82
C PHE A 102 -16.42 25.23 -7.17
N VAL A 103 -16.76 25.01 -5.90
CA VAL A 103 -17.58 25.90 -5.07
C VAL A 103 -16.74 26.39 -3.90
N GLU A 104 -16.36 27.66 -3.95
CA GLU A 104 -15.73 28.34 -2.83
C GLU A 104 -16.81 29.03 -1.98
N VAL A 105 -16.89 28.68 -0.70
CA VAL A 105 -17.93 29.18 0.20
C VAL A 105 -17.40 30.37 0.99
N SER A 106 -17.95 31.55 0.71
CA SER A 106 -17.54 32.81 1.32
C SER A 106 -17.71 32.82 2.84
N GLY A 107 -16.68 33.25 3.58
CA GLY A 107 -16.69 33.40 5.04
C GLY A 107 -16.80 32.09 5.84
N LYS A 108 -16.48 30.93 5.23
CA LYS A 108 -16.49 29.63 5.90
C LYS A 108 -15.08 29.12 6.10
N GLY A 109 -14.82 28.57 7.30
CA GLY A 109 -13.58 27.89 7.66
C GLY A 109 -13.57 26.40 7.26
N HIS A 110 -12.73 25.60 7.92
CA HIS A 110 -12.55 24.17 7.61
C HIS A 110 -13.81 23.33 7.77
N TYR A 111 -14.53 23.58 8.85
CA TYR A 111 -15.77 22.92 9.19
C TYR A 111 -16.81 23.96 9.54
N TRP A 112 -18.04 23.73 9.09
CA TRP A 112 -19.20 24.53 9.47
C TRP A 112 -20.45 23.66 9.47
N GLU A 113 -21.46 24.11 10.21
CA GLU A 113 -22.77 23.45 10.21
C GLU A 113 -23.35 23.41 8.80
N GLY A 114 -23.75 22.22 8.35
CA GLY A 114 -24.30 22.02 7.01
C GLY A 114 -23.26 21.89 5.89
N VAL A 115 -21.96 21.74 6.18
CA VAL A 115 -20.92 21.53 5.15
C VAL A 115 -21.22 20.36 4.20
N TYR A 116 -21.90 19.31 4.69
CA TYR A 116 -22.31 18.14 3.91
C TYR A 116 -23.69 18.26 3.24
N THR A 117 -24.39 19.37 3.43
CA THR A 117 -25.78 19.55 2.99
C THR A 117 -26.01 20.87 2.25
N THR A 118 -24.95 21.49 1.75
CA THR A 118 -25.04 22.70 0.92
C THR A 118 -25.87 22.43 -0.35
N PRO A 119 -26.58 23.45 -0.88
CA PRO A 119 -27.37 23.28 -2.10
C PRO A 119 -26.55 22.74 -3.30
N PRO A 120 -25.35 23.26 -3.63
CA PRO A 120 -24.57 22.75 -4.76
C PRO A 120 -24.17 21.27 -4.60
N LEU A 121 -23.83 20.86 -3.38
CA LEU A 121 -23.47 19.46 -3.11
C LEU A 121 -24.67 18.52 -3.25
N ARG A 122 -25.85 18.95 -2.80
CA ARG A 122 -27.09 18.18 -2.94
C ARG A 122 -27.49 18.05 -4.41
N GLU A 123 -27.51 19.16 -5.14
CA GLU A 123 -27.82 19.20 -6.58
C GLU A 123 -26.86 18.30 -7.38
N PHE A 124 -25.56 18.33 -7.06
CA PHE A 124 -24.57 17.46 -7.67
C PHE A 124 -24.87 15.96 -7.43
N TYR A 125 -25.21 15.58 -6.20
CA TYR A 125 -25.59 14.20 -5.91
C TYR A 125 -26.88 13.78 -6.63
N GLU A 126 -27.93 14.61 -6.58
CA GLU A 126 -29.21 14.34 -7.23
C GLU A 126 -29.04 14.15 -8.74
N LYS A 127 -28.32 15.07 -9.40
CA LYS A 127 -27.98 14.98 -10.83
C LYS A 127 -27.34 13.64 -11.21
N HIS A 128 -26.30 13.22 -10.48
CA HIS A 128 -25.53 12.02 -10.84
C HIS A 128 -26.18 10.70 -10.40
N LEU A 129 -27.06 10.73 -9.39
CA LEU A 129 -27.88 9.57 -9.04
C LEU A 129 -28.97 9.34 -10.09
N SER A 130 -29.65 10.38 -10.57
CA SER A 130 -30.69 10.27 -11.59
C SER A 130 -30.19 9.89 -12.98
N LEU A 131 -28.94 10.25 -13.33
CA LEU A 131 -28.33 9.83 -14.61
C LEU A 131 -28.11 8.32 -14.65
N ARG A 132 -27.74 7.70 -13.53
CA ARG A 132 -27.52 6.25 -13.47
C ARG A 132 -28.80 5.46 -13.71
N GLU A 133 -29.92 5.92 -13.16
CA GLU A 133 -31.22 5.26 -13.37
C GLU A 133 -31.60 5.16 -14.85
N LYS A 134 -31.11 6.09 -15.69
CA LYS A 134 -31.32 6.09 -17.14
C LYS A 134 -30.31 5.23 -17.91
N GLU A 135 -29.09 5.07 -17.39
CA GLU A 135 -28.04 4.28 -18.04
C GLU A 135 -28.22 2.77 -17.84
N ASP A 136 -28.87 2.32 -16.77
CA ASP A 136 -29.14 0.90 -16.53
C ASP A 136 -30.13 0.29 -17.57
N GLU A 137 -30.73 1.10 -18.47
CA GLU A 137 -31.55 0.65 -19.61
C GLU A 137 -30.75 0.39 -20.90
N ASP A 138 -29.49 0.82 -21.01
CA ASP A 138 -28.62 0.62 -22.18
C ASP A 138 -27.37 -0.19 -21.79
N ASP A 139 -27.46 -1.53 -21.90
CA ASP A 139 -26.37 -2.48 -21.58
C ASP A 139 -25.17 -2.40 -22.55
N GLY A 140 -25.16 -1.43 -23.48
CA GLY A 140 -24.17 -1.21 -24.53
C GLY A 140 -22.81 -0.68 -24.07
N TRP A 141 -22.16 -1.36 -23.11
CA TRP A 141 -20.80 -1.02 -22.65
C TRP A 141 -19.80 -0.93 -23.82
N LYS A 142 -19.11 0.21 -23.93
CA LYS A 142 -18.04 0.46 -24.91
C LYS A 142 -16.71 0.67 -24.21
N LEU A 143 -15.67 0.02 -24.73
CA LEU A 143 -14.30 0.30 -24.32
C LEU A 143 -13.92 1.69 -24.85
N HIS A 144 -13.30 2.50 -23.99
CA HIS A 144 -12.83 3.84 -24.35
C HIS A 144 -11.36 3.98 -24.02
N ASP A 145 -10.71 5.00 -24.57
CA ASP A 145 -9.36 5.37 -24.17
C ASP A 145 -9.33 5.74 -22.69
N PHE A 146 -8.35 5.20 -21.96
CA PHE A 146 -8.12 5.57 -20.56
C PHE A 146 -6.67 5.38 -20.16
N SER A 147 -6.31 6.00 -19.05
CA SER A 147 -5.04 5.73 -18.37
C SER A 147 -5.27 5.42 -16.90
N LEU A 148 -4.43 4.54 -16.36
CA LEU A 148 -4.37 4.22 -14.94
C LEU A 148 -2.95 4.49 -14.43
N VAL A 149 -2.83 5.41 -13.47
CA VAL A 149 -1.58 5.77 -12.78
C VAL A 149 -1.65 5.25 -11.35
N THR A 150 -0.55 4.71 -10.83
CA THR A 150 -0.48 4.27 -9.42
C THR A 150 0.90 4.51 -8.84
N ALA A 151 0.94 5.00 -7.61
CA ALA A 151 2.17 5.02 -6.80
C ALA A 151 2.40 3.67 -6.10
N ASN A 152 1.30 3.02 -5.70
CA ASN A 152 1.29 1.75 -5.01
C ASN A 152 0.07 0.93 -5.47
N PRO A 153 0.27 -0.23 -6.11
CA PRO A 153 -0.82 -1.11 -6.52
C PRO A 153 -1.75 -1.52 -5.38
N GLY A 154 -1.27 -1.53 -4.14
CA GLY A 154 -2.08 -1.84 -2.96
C GLY A 154 -3.16 -0.80 -2.63
N ASP A 155 -2.94 0.46 -3.03
CA ASP A 155 -3.84 1.59 -2.76
C ASP A 155 -4.68 1.99 -3.98
N THR A 156 -4.44 1.37 -5.14
CA THR A 156 -5.11 1.73 -6.40
C THR A 156 -5.95 0.55 -6.91
N GLY A 157 -7.26 0.80 -7.06
CA GLY A 157 -8.20 -0.15 -7.65
C GLY A 157 -8.01 -0.32 -9.16
N SER A 158 -8.93 -1.06 -9.79
CA SER A 158 -8.99 -1.14 -11.25
C SER A 158 -9.66 0.10 -11.85
N LYS A 159 -9.31 0.44 -13.10
CA LYS A 159 -10.03 1.41 -13.93
C LYS A 159 -10.43 0.71 -15.22
N GLN A 160 -11.73 0.75 -15.53
CA GLN A 160 -12.31 -0.09 -16.59
C GLN A 160 -11.80 -1.54 -16.48
N GLY A 161 -11.87 -2.12 -15.28
CA GLY A 161 -11.43 -3.50 -14.98
C GLY A 161 -9.93 -3.79 -15.12
N ALA A 162 -9.15 -2.96 -15.82
CA ALA A 162 -7.70 -3.09 -15.87
C ALA A 162 -7.08 -2.72 -14.52
N GLN A 163 -6.15 -3.54 -14.03
CA GLN A 163 -5.56 -3.40 -12.71
C GLN A 163 -4.05 -3.60 -12.76
N ILE A 164 -3.29 -2.63 -12.26
CA ILE A 164 -1.85 -2.79 -12.04
C ILE A 164 -1.66 -3.68 -10.80
N LEU A 165 -0.84 -4.71 -10.93
CA LEU A 165 -0.61 -5.67 -9.85
C LEU A 165 0.77 -5.50 -9.20
N GLN A 166 1.78 -5.11 -9.97
CA GLN A 166 3.14 -4.90 -9.49
C GLN A 166 3.87 -3.86 -10.35
N LEU A 167 4.68 -3.03 -9.69
CA LEU A 167 5.58 -2.07 -10.34
C LEU A 167 6.95 -2.70 -10.60
N GLN A 168 7.68 -2.20 -11.61
CA GLN A 168 9.08 -2.60 -11.79
C GLN A 168 9.91 -2.10 -10.62
N THR A 169 9.75 -0.81 -10.29
CA THR A 169 10.36 -0.12 -9.16
C THR A 169 9.29 0.50 -8.28
N PRO A 170 8.90 -0.17 -7.17
CA PRO A 170 8.21 0.39 -6.02
C PRO A 170 8.59 1.84 -5.70
N GLY A 171 7.60 2.60 -5.22
CA GLY A 171 7.79 4.00 -4.84
C GLY A 171 7.83 4.99 -6.01
N ARG A 172 8.00 4.52 -7.25
CA ARG A 172 7.90 5.33 -8.48
C ARG A 172 6.56 5.11 -9.17
N LEU A 173 6.00 6.15 -9.79
CA LEU A 173 4.70 6.06 -10.46
C LEU A 173 4.70 5.06 -11.63
N GLY A 174 3.82 4.06 -11.53
CA GLY A 174 3.42 3.20 -12.63
C GLY A 174 2.32 3.84 -13.47
N LYS A 175 2.32 3.61 -14.78
CA LYS A 175 1.24 4.01 -15.68
C LYS A 175 0.93 2.93 -16.72
N ILE A 176 -0.36 2.72 -16.99
CA ILE A 176 -0.86 2.05 -18.19
C ILE A 176 -1.72 3.07 -18.95
N SER A 177 -1.43 3.26 -20.23
CA SER A 177 -2.31 3.96 -21.18
C SER A 177 -2.94 2.93 -22.11
N VAL A 178 -4.25 2.98 -22.28
CA VAL A 178 -5.03 2.11 -23.18
C VAL A 178 -5.65 2.99 -24.25
N HIS A 179 -5.36 2.66 -25.51
CA HIS A 179 -5.97 3.26 -26.68
C HIS A 179 -6.78 2.20 -27.43
N TYR A 180 -8.05 2.49 -27.70
CA TYR A 180 -8.95 1.60 -28.41
C TYR A 180 -9.34 2.21 -29.75
N HIS A 181 -9.15 1.45 -30.83
CA HIS A 181 -9.57 1.82 -32.18
C HIS A 181 -10.86 1.09 -32.56
N PRO A 182 -12.04 1.73 -32.48
CA PRO A 182 -13.32 1.04 -32.65
C PRO A 182 -13.50 0.40 -34.02
N GLN A 183 -13.01 1.04 -35.10
CA GLN A 183 -13.16 0.52 -36.46
C GLN A 183 -12.35 -0.76 -36.69
N LYS A 184 -11.15 -0.83 -36.10
CA LYS A 184 -10.24 -1.98 -36.23
C LYS A 184 -10.43 -3.02 -35.13
N MET A 185 -11.16 -2.66 -34.06
CA MET A 185 -11.20 -3.40 -32.80
C MET A 185 -9.79 -3.70 -32.28
N GLU A 186 -8.91 -2.70 -32.33
CA GLU A 186 -7.51 -2.84 -31.92
C GLU A 186 -7.28 -2.11 -30.60
N CYS A 187 -6.58 -2.78 -29.68
CA CYS A 187 -6.22 -2.23 -28.37
C CYS A 187 -4.70 -2.09 -28.27
N ILE A 188 -4.24 -0.86 -28.09
CA ILE A 188 -2.83 -0.52 -27.96
C ILE A 188 -2.58 -0.04 -26.53
N LEU A 189 -1.74 -0.79 -25.81
CA LEU A 189 -1.36 -0.51 -24.44
C LEU A 189 0.09 -0.05 -24.39
N GLN A 190 0.32 1.02 -23.64
CA GLN A 190 1.65 1.52 -23.33
C GLN A 190 1.84 1.51 -21.82
N THR A 191 2.96 0.97 -21.36
CA THR A 191 3.26 0.84 -19.94
C THR A 191 4.50 1.65 -19.55
N ARG A 192 4.52 2.14 -18.31
CA ARG A 192 5.70 2.76 -17.68
C ARG A 192 5.82 2.25 -16.26
N ASN A 193 6.97 1.69 -15.91
CA ASN A 193 7.26 1.14 -14.57
C ASN A 193 6.28 0.03 -14.14
N ILE A 194 5.77 -0.78 -15.08
CA ILE A 194 4.82 -1.86 -14.79
C ILE A 194 5.51 -3.21 -14.89
N ARG A 195 5.46 -3.99 -13.82
CA ARG A 195 5.98 -5.37 -13.80
C ARG A 195 4.89 -6.38 -14.11
N GLN A 196 3.71 -6.17 -13.56
CA GLN A 196 2.58 -7.08 -13.72
C GLN A 196 1.26 -6.32 -13.71
N PHE A 197 0.34 -6.69 -14.59
CA PHE A 197 -1.02 -6.17 -14.59
C PHE A 197 -2.04 -7.22 -15.03
N ARG A 198 -3.32 -6.92 -14.79
CA ARG A 198 -4.47 -7.74 -15.16
C ARG A 198 -5.38 -6.94 -16.07
N LEU A 199 -5.91 -7.60 -17.10
CA LEU A 199 -7.00 -7.11 -17.94
C LEU A 199 -8.28 -7.90 -17.65
N PRO A 200 -9.46 -7.24 -17.73
CA PRO A 200 -10.74 -7.92 -17.53
C PRO A 200 -11.15 -8.68 -18.79
N ASP A 201 -12.04 -9.66 -18.61
CA ASP A 201 -12.41 -10.62 -19.66
C ASP A 201 -12.92 -9.96 -20.93
N TYR A 202 -13.64 -8.84 -20.83
CA TYR A 202 -14.21 -8.14 -21.98
C TYR A 202 -13.17 -7.50 -22.91
N PHE A 203 -11.87 -7.50 -22.59
CA PHE A 203 -10.84 -7.12 -23.57
C PHE A 203 -10.76 -8.08 -24.76
N HIS A 204 -11.47 -9.22 -24.74
CA HIS A 204 -11.68 -10.05 -25.93
C HIS A 204 -12.40 -9.32 -27.07
N VAL A 205 -13.06 -8.18 -26.81
CA VAL A 205 -13.62 -7.32 -27.89
C VAL A 205 -12.51 -6.78 -28.79
N CYS A 206 -11.27 -6.70 -28.30
CA CYS A 206 -10.11 -6.37 -29.10
C CYS A 206 -9.72 -7.57 -29.97
N LYS A 207 -9.84 -7.46 -31.30
CA LYS A 207 -9.31 -8.45 -32.26
C LYS A 207 -7.79 -8.55 -32.20
N SER A 208 -7.11 -7.43 -31.96
CA SER A 208 -5.68 -7.36 -31.72
C SER A 208 -5.39 -6.61 -30.42
N LEU A 209 -4.44 -7.14 -29.65
CA LEU A 209 -3.94 -6.52 -28.43
C LEU A 209 -2.42 -6.36 -28.57
N THR A 210 -1.94 -5.13 -28.47
CA THR A 210 -0.51 -4.81 -28.52
C THR A 210 -0.12 -4.15 -27.21
N VAL A 211 0.94 -4.62 -26.56
CA VAL A 211 1.47 -4.05 -25.31
C VAL A 211 2.94 -3.70 -25.53
N ASP A 212 3.28 -2.41 -25.44
CA ASP A 212 4.65 -1.90 -25.68
C ASP A 212 5.25 -2.36 -27.02
N GLY A 213 4.40 -2.41 -28.06
CA GLY A 213 4.79 -2.87 -29.40
C GLY A 213 4.80 -4.40 -29.59
N GLN A 214 4.57 -5.18 -28.53
CA GLN A 214 4.48 -6.64 -28.60
C GLN A 214 3.02 -7.09 -28.77
N THR A 215 2.74 -7.96 -29.75
CA THR A 215 1.42 -8.58 -29.90
C THR A 215 1.17 -9.62 -28.82
N ILE A 216 0.02 -9.51 -28.16
CA ILE A 216 -0.42 -10.38 -27.08
C ILE A 216 -1.73 -11.07 -27.46
N PRO A 217 -1.91 -12.37 -27.16
CA PRO A 217 -3.20 -13.04 -27.34
C PRO A 217 -4.33 -12.32 -26.58
N PRO A 218 -5.48 -12.02 -27.23
CA PRO A 218 -6.59 -11.29 -26.59
C PRO A 218 -7.21 -11.99 -25.37
N SER A 219 -7.04 -13.30 -25.25
CA SER A 219 -7.51 -14.11 -24.11
C SER A 219 -6.67 -13.96 -22.83
N SER A 220 -5.57 -13.19 -22.89
CA SER A 220 -4.62 -13.03 -21.79
C SER A 220 -5.21 -12.17 -20.67
N ARG A 221 -5.40 -12.77 -19.49
CA ARG A 221 -5.93 -12.05 -18.32
C ARG A 221 -4.86 -11.38 -17.48
N ILE A 222 -3.65 -11.94 -17.43
CA ILE A 222 -2.54 -11.46 -16.61
C ILE A 222 -1.29 -11.42 -17.48
N LEU A 223 -0.58 -10.30 -17.42
CA LEU A 223 0.65 -10.09 -18.15
C LEU A 223 1.77 -9.76 -17.16
N LEU A 224 2.90 -10.43 -17.36
CA LEU A 224 4.12 -10.29 -16.57
C LEU A 224 5.26 -9.88 -17.49
N LEU A 225 5.96 -8.81 -17.14
CA LEU A 225 7.15 -8.39 -17.86
C LEU A 225 8.34 -9.22 -17.37
N SER A 226 8.99 -9.98 -18.25
CA SER A 226 10.25 -10.67 -17.99
C SER A 226 11.26 -10.35 -19.10
N ASP A 227 12.46 -9.93 -18.73
CA ASP A 227 13.54 -9.67 -19.70
C ASP A 227 13.13 -8.74 -20.85
N LYS A 228 12.38 -7.68 -20.51
CA LYS A 228 11.79 -6.70 -21.44
C LYS A 228 10.74 -7.25 -22.41
N THR A 229 10.25 -8.47 -22.17
CA THR A 229 9.17 -9.10 -22.95
C THR A 229 7.96 -9.35 -22.07
N TRP A 230 6.78 -9.09 -22.60
CA TRP A 230 5.51 -9.42 -21.95
C TRP A 230 5.20 -10.89 -22.15
N GLN A 231 4.97 -11.59 -21.05
CA GLN A 231 4.68 -13.02 -21.06
C GLN A 231 3.38 -13.29 -20.31
N ILE A 232 2.65 -14.29 -20.79
CA ILE A 232 1.51 -14.85 -20.07
C ILE A 232 2.10 -15.86 -19.08
N PRO A 233 1.98 -15.65 -17.77
CA PRO A 233 2.44 -16.64 -16.81
C PRO A 233 1.67 -17.94 -17.04
N PRO A 234 2.34 -19.11 -17.05
CA PRO A 234 1.68 -20.39 -17.32
C PRO A 234 0.53 -20.61 -16.34
N PRO A 235 -0.60 -21.20 -16.78
CA PRO A 235 -1.67 -21.61 -15.88
C PRO A 235 -1.08 -22.65 -14.93
N LYS A 236 -0.84 -22.27 -13.67
CA LYS A 236 -0.36 -23.24 -12.68
C LYS A 236 -1.50 -24.20 -12.35
N PRO A 237 -1.21 -25.50 -12.15
CA PRO A 237 -2.20 -26.44 -11.63
C PRO A 237 -2.71 -25.94 -10.27
N GLU A 238 -3.91 -26.41 -9.89
CA GLU A 238 -4.65 -26.15 -8.65
C GLU A 238 -3.83 -25.70 -7.43
N PRO A 239 -4.40 -24.90 -6.52
CA PRO A 239 -3.69 -24.26 -5.42
C PRO A 239 -3.08 -25.31 -4.47
N SER A 240 -1.87 -25.77 -4.78
CA SER A 240 -1.06 -26.49 -3.82
C SER A 240 -0.56 -25.49 -2.76
N PRO A 241 -0.42 -25.90 -1.49
CA PRO A 241 0.05 -25.02 -0.41
C PRO A 241 1.43 -24.40 -0.67
N GLN A 242 2.18 -24.93 -1.63
CA GLN A 242 3.49 -24.44 -2.08
C GLN A 242 3.39 -23.46 -3.27
N ASN A 243 2.24 -23.36 -3.96
CA ASN A 243 2.02 -22.48 -5.11
C ASN A 243 1.35 -21.15 -4.76
N HIS A 244 1.23 -20.80 -3.47
CA HIS A 244 0.67 -19.55 -2.95
C HIS A 244 1.52 -18.29 -3.21
N HIS A 245 2.26 -18.27 -4.31
CA HIS A 245 3.32 -17.30 -4.60
C HIS A 245 2.93 -16.17 -5.58
N HIS A 246 1.65 -15.82 -5.70
CA HIS A 246 1.20 -14.66 -6.53
C HIS A 246 0.61 -13.54 -5.67
N HIS A 247 1.41 -12.57 -5.23
CA HIS A 247 0.93 -11.55 -4.28
C HIS A 247 -0.35 -10.86 -4.73
N GLN A 248 -1.20 -10.59 -3.75
CA GLN A 248 -2.26 -9.64 -3.96
C GLN A 248 -1.66 -8.25 -3.79
N PRO A 249 -2.09 -7.25 -4.59
CA PRO A 249 -1.63 -5.87 -4.45
C PRO A 249 -1.67 -5.36 -3.00
N ARG A 250 -2.60 -5.88 -2.19
CA ARG A 250 -2.76 -5.57 -0.77
C ARG A 250 -1.53 -5.84 0.11
N GLN A 251 -0.66 -6.77 -0.28
CA GLN A 251 0.58 -7.11 0.45
C GLN A 251 1.78 -6.24 0.04
N LEU A 252 1.61 -5.36 -0.96
CA LEU A 252 2.69 -4.52 -1.48
C LEU A 252 2.61 -3.12 -0.89
N GLY A 253 3.74 -2.43 -0.90
CA GLY A 253 3.83 -1.04 -0.47
C GLY A 253 4.45 -0.90 0.92
N THR A 254 4.34 0.32 1.42
CA THR A 254 4.99 0.72 2.66
C THR A 254 4.32 0.09 3.87
N MET A 255 4.82 0.39 5.07
CA MET A 255 4.27 -0.14 6.31
C MET A 255 2.74 0.06 6.46
N ASP A 256 2.14 1.03 5.75
CA ASP A 256 0.68 1.24 5.74
C ASP A 256 -0.13 0.10 5.11
N ALA A 257 0.53 -0.81 4.38
CA ALA A 257 -0.06 -2.06 3.92
C ALA A 257 -0.62 -2.91 5.09
N LEU A 258 -0.08 -2.72 6.31
CA LEU A 258 -0.64 -3.30 7.53
C LEU A 258 -2.13 -2.93 7.71
N LEU A 259 -2.56 -1.73 7.34
CA LEU A 259 -3.94 -1.27 7.50
C LEU A 259 -4.92 -1.94 6.54
N ARG A 260 -4.43 -2.63 5.49
CA ARG A 260 -5.27 -3.37 4.52
C ARG A 260 -5.73 -4.72 5.06
N THR A 261 -6.16 -4.74 6.31
CA THR A 261 -6.63 -5.92 7.05
C THR A 261 -8.07 -6.27 6.68
N ARG A 262 -8.45 -7.56 6.80
CA ARG A 262 -9.83 -8.05 6.58
C ARG A 262 -10.58 -8.37 7.88
N GLY A 263 -9.93 -8.15 9.01
CA GLY A 263 -10.47 -8.42 10.34
C GLY A 263 -9.62 -7.76 11.42
N PRO A 264 -9.89 -8.06 12.69
CA PRO A 264 -9.12 -7.54 13.82
C PRO A 264 -7.64 -7.84 13.69
N PHE A 265 -6.79 -6.92 14.12
CA PHE A 265 -5.35 -7.15 14.21
C PHE A 265 -5.04 -8.20 15.27
N THR A 266 -4.04 -9.03 15.03
CA THR A 266 -3.48 -9.90 16.06
C THR A 266 -2.10 -9.39 16.45
N ILE A 267 -1.92 -9.04 17.72
CA ILE A 267 -0.64 -8.59 18.28
C ILE A 267 -0.02 -9.76 19.04
N ILE A 268 1.05 -10.33 18.49
CA ILE A 268 1.82 -11.40 19.11
C ILE A 268 2.99 -10.75 19.86
N HIS A 269 3.16 -11.06 21.14
CA HIS A 269 4.29 -10.57 21.90
C HIS A 269 4.99 -11.69 22.68
N GLN A 270 6.30 -11.54 22.90
CA GLN A 270 7.03 -12.44 23.79
C GLN A 270 6.54 -12.27 25.23
N ASN A 271 6.62 -13.32 26.06
CA ASN A 271 6.11 -13.31 27.43
C ASN A 271 6.99 -12.50 28.39
N SER A 272 7.04 -11.17 28.22
CA SER A 272 7.74 -10.23 29.11
C SER A 272 6.82 -9.03 29.43
N SER A 273 7.05 -8.39 30.58
CA SER A 273 6.28 -7.20 31.00
C SER A 273 6.44 -6.02 30.03
N THR A 274 7.65 -5.82 29.50
CA THR A 274 7.94 -4.76 28.54
C THR A 274 7.21 -4.98 27.22
N THR A 275 7.29 -6.16 26.63
CA THR A 275 6.60 -6.47 25.36
C THR A 275 5.08 -6.47 25.50
N GLN A 276 4.54 -6.89 26.65
CA GLN A 276 3.10 -6.80 26.94
C GLN A 276 2.62 -5.34 27.04
N THR A 277 3.39 -4.48 27.71
CA THR A 277 3.08 -3.04 27.81
C THR A 277 3.06 -2.39 26.42
N ILE A 278 4.03 -2.74 25.57
CA ILE A 278 4.11 -2.25 24.19
C ILE A 278 2.95 -2.78 23.35
N ALA A 279 2.55 -4.05 23.52
CA ALA A 279 1.38 -4.60 22.84
C ALA A 279 0.10 -3.83 23.18
N LEU A 280 -0.10 -3.50 24.46
CA LEU A 280 -1.23 -2.69 24.93
C LEU A 280 -1.18 -1.26 24.38
N GLN A 281 0.01 -0.65 24.31
CA GLN A 281 0.19 0.67 23.71
C GLN A 281 -0.18 0.67 22.22
N ILE A 282 0.30 -0.31 21.45
CA ILE A 282 0.01 -0.44 20.02
C ILE A 282 -1.50 -0.67 19.81
N SER A 283 -2.11 -1.54 20.61
CA SER A 283 -3.56 -1.79 20.60
C SER A 283 -4.36 -0.51 20.85
N ARG A 284 -4.03 0.24 21.91
CA ARG A 284 -4.65 1.54 22.22
C ARG A 284 -4.54 2.51 21.05
N ASN A 285 -3.35 2.64 20.46
CA ASN A 285 -3.13 3.56 19.36
C ASN A 285 -3.91 3.15 18.10
N LEU A 286 -4.00 1.86 17.79
CA LEU A 286 -4.80 1.35 16.68
C LEU A 286 -6.29 1.67 16.87
N CYS A 287 -6.80 1.52 18.09
CA CYS A 287 -8.15 1.93 18.44
C CYS A 287 -8.33 3.45 18.32
N GLN A 288 -7.42 4.24 18.90
CA GLN A 288 -7.52 5.70 18.93
C GLN A 288 -7.50 6.36 17.55
N TYR A 289 -6.60 5.91 16.66
CA TYR A 289 -6.38 6.56 15.36
C TYR A 289 -7.16 5.91 14.22
N PHE A 290 -7.48 4.62 14.32
CA PHE A 290 -8.11 3.85 13.24
C PHE A 290 -9.42 3.19 13.64
N PHE A 291 -9.87 3.32 14.89
CA PHE A 291 -11.02 2.58 15.42
C PHE A 291 -10.90 1.07 15.16
N ALA A 292 -9.68 0.55 15.20
CA ALA A 292 -9.40 -0.83 14.84
C ALA A 292 -9.42 -1.78 16.04
N ASP A 293 -10.09 -2.91 15.87
CA ASP A 293 -10.10 -4.00 16.83
C ASP A 293 -8.78 -4.76 16.85
N THR A 294 -8.36 -5.19 18.04
CA THR A 294 -7.11 -5.95 18.23
C THR A 294 -7.28 -7.10 19.21
N GLN A 295 -6.59 -8.20 18.97
CA GLN A 295 -6.41 -9.32 19.91
C GLN A 295 -4.93 -9.43 20.28
N ILE A 296 -4.62 -9.47 21.58
CA ILE A 296 -3.24 -9.63 22.08
C ILE A 296 -3.02 -11.09 22.49
N ILE A 297 -1.96 -11.71 21.99
CA ILE A 297 -1.61 -13.12 22.22
C ILE A 297 -0.14 -13.24 22.61
N THR A 298 0.15 -14.10 23.58
CA THR A 298 1.53 -14.39 24.01
C THR A 298 2.17 -15.45 23.09
N SER A 299 3.46 -15.34 22.79
CA SER A 299 4.16 -16.29 21.92
C SER A 299 4.14 -17.74 22.42
N SER A 300 4.05 -17.99 23.73
CA SER A 300 3.98 -19.35 24.30
C SER A 300 2.71 -20.11 23.95
N SER A 301 1.58 -19.43 23.76
CA SER A 301 0.34 -20.04 23.28
C SER A 301 0.34 -20.30 21.78
N SER A 302 1.39 -19.90 21.06
CA SER A 302 1.58 -20.23 19.64
C SER A 302 2.42 -21.49 19.38
N SER A 303 3.09 -22.02 20.41
CA SER A 303 4.01 -23.18 20.32
C SER A 303 3.57 -24.40 21.13
N SER A 304 2.54 -24.31 21.98
CA SER A 304 2.00 -25.45 22.72
C SER A 304 0.96 -26.21 21.90
N SER A 305 1.42 -27.00 20.93
CA SER A 305 0.62 -28.06 20.30
C SER A 305 1.48 -29.24 19.83
N SER A 306 2.43 -29.65 20.65
CA SER A 306 3.12 -30.95 20.51
C SER A 306 2.49 -31.96 21.46
N SER A 307 1.21 -32.28 21.25
CA SER A 307 0.56 -33.47 21.83
C SER A 307 -0.73 -33.81 21.08
N SER A 308 -0.62 -34.74 20.14
CA SER A 308 -1.63 -35.72 19.73
C SER A 308 -3.12 -35.32 19.85
N SER A 309 -3.63 -34.56 18.88
CA SER A 309 -4.95 -34.78 18.26
C SER A 309 -5.10 -33.79 17.09
N SER A 310 -5.81 -34.21 16.04
CA SER A 310 -6.03 -33.48 14.79
C SER A 310 -6.54 -32.06 15.00
N SER A 311 -5.95 -31.10 14.28
CA SER A 311 -6.26 -29.65 14.18
C SER A 311 -5.85 -28.75 15.36
N SER A 312 -4.55 -28.52 15.52
CA SER A 312 -4.02 -27.36 16.27
C SER A 312 -3.73 -26.20 15.32
N SER A 313 -4.64 -25.23 15.28
CA SER A 313 -4.46 -23.98 14.53
C SER A 313 -3.44 -23.10 15.23
N SER A 314 -2.41 -22.66 14.50
CA SER A 314 -1.48 -21.65 15.02
C SER A 314 -2.18 -20.29 15.12
N ALA A 315 -1.71 -19.39 15.98
CA ALA A 315 -2.24 -18.01 16.05
C ALA A 315 -2.22 -17.29 14.68
N TRP A 316 -1.35 -17.73 13.75
CA TRP A 316 -1.31 -17.26 12.37
C TRP A 316 -2.49 -17.79 11.52
N ASP A 317 -2.94 -19.02 11.77
CA ASP A 317 -4.03 -19.68 11.04
C ASP A 317 -5.41 -19.19 11.48
N ASP A 318 -5.57 -18.88 12.78
CA ASP A 318 -6.84 -18.39 13.33
C ASP A 318 -7.08 -16.90 13.12
N SER A 319 -6.00 -16.14 12.90
CA SER A 319 -6.09 -14.69 12.73
C SER A 319 -6.76 -14.32 11.41
N LYS A 320 -7.90 -13.61 11.48
CA LYS A 320 -8.62 -13.10 10.30
C LYS A 320 -8.04 -11.81 9.70
N GLY A 321 -7.26 -11.05 10.47
CA GLY A 321 -6.69 -9.76 10.07
C GLY A 321 -5.20 -9.78 9.73
N ASN A 322 -4.50 -8.65 9.80
CA ASN A 322 -3.04 -8.61 9.71
C ASN A 322 -2.40 -8.78 11.11
N ILE A 323 -1.12 -9.16 11.13
CA ILE A 323 -0.42 -9.52 12.38
C ILE A 323 0.64 -8.47 12.71
N ILE A 324 0.84 -8.20 14.00
CA ILE A 324 1.96 -7.41 14.52
C ILE A 324 2.72 -8.30 15.50
N THR A 325 4.01 -8.51 15.28
CA THR A 325 4.86 -9.34 16.15
C THR A 325 5.89 -8.48 16.84
N ILE A 326 5.87 -8.49 18.19
CA ILE A 326 6.80 -7.76 19.05
C ILE A 326 7.82 -8.76 19.61
N ALA A 327 9.07 -8.57 19.22
CA ALA A 327 10.18 -9.44 19.61
C ALA A 327 11.31 -8.64 20.28
N LEU A 328 11.89 -9.22 21.32
CA LEU A 328 12.95 -8.66 22.14
C LEU A 328 14.10 -9.67 22.19
N THR A 329 15.33 -9.18 21.97
CA THR A 329 16.64 -9.87 22.02
C THR A 329 16.84 -11.04 21.06
N SER A 330 15.84 -11.89 20.87
CA SER A 330 15.81 -13.03 19.97
C SER A 330 15.08 -12.71 18.67
N PRO A 331 15.37 -13.43 17.56
CA PRO A 331 14.62 -13.29 16.33
C PRO A 331 13.11 -13.54 16.52
N PRO A 332 12.24 -12.87 15.75
CA PRO A 332 10.81 -13.14 15.77
C PRO A 332 10.53 -14.58 15.30
N PRO A 333 9.42 -15.21 15.77
CA PRO A 333 9.00 -16.50 15.26
C PRO A 333 8.79 -16.47 13.74
N SER A 334 9.03 -17.60 13.08
CA SER A 334 8.83 -17.72 11.62
C SER A 334 7.36 -18.00 11.32
N PRO A 335 6.68 -17.23 10.44
CA PRO A 335 5.31 -17.50 10.11
C PRO A 335 5.20 -18.74 9.20
N PRO A 336 4.09 -19.48 9.27
CA PRO A 336 3.84 -20.62 8.40
C PRO A 336 3.50 -20.19 6.96
N PRO A 337 3.84 -21.00 5.93
CA PRO A 337 4.74 -22.15 5.99
C PRO A 337 6.21 -21.71 6.13
N SER A 338 6.95 -22.38 7.01
CA SER A 338 8.32 -22.08 7.42
C SER A 338 9.36 -22.05 6.28
N SER A 339 9.03 -22.58 5.09
CA SER A 339 9.93 -22.57 3.93
C SER A 339 10.02 -21.22 3.22
N ALA A 340 8.98 -20.38 3.25
CA ALA A 340 8.98 -19.07 2.59
C ALA A 340 9.66 -17.96 3.42
N THR A 341 9.87 -18.22 4.72
CA THR A 341 10.34 -17.24 5.72
C THR A 341 11.82 -17.37 6.03
N LEU A 342 12.41 -18.54 5.79
CA LEU A 342 13.86 -18.75 5.80
C LEU A 342 14.58 -17.90 4.73
N ASP A 343 13.87 -17.47 3.69
CA ASP A 343 14.44 -16.72 2.55
C ASP A 343 14.01 -15.24 2.50
N PHE A 344 13.55 -14.66 3.61
CA PHE A 344 13.23 -13.24 3.67
C PHE A 344 14.52 -12.37 3.72
N PRO A 345 14.62 -11.25 2.98
CA PRO A 345 15.81 -10.41 2.89
C PRO A 345 16.37 -9.88 4.19
N ILE A 346 15.50 -9.65 5.16
CA ILE A 346 15.86 -9.07 6.45
C ILE A 346 15.89 -10.21 7.46
N GLN A 347 17.08 -10.50 7.97
CA GLN A 347 17.31 -11.57 8.93
C GLN A 347 17.98 -11.00 10.17
N ILE A 348 17.44 -11.35 11.33
CA ILE A 348 18.05 -11.03 12.63
C ILE A 348 18.90 -12.23 13.04
N SER A 349 20.15 -11.98 13.42
CA SER A 349 21.06 -13.03 13.89
C SER A 349 20.47 -13.75 15.12
N PRO A 350 20.75 -15.05 15.33
CA PRO A 350 20.24 -15.79 16.49
C PRO A 350 20.59 -15.16 17.85
N THR A 351 21.73 -14.47 17.92
CA THR A 351 22.21 -13.76 19.11
C THR A 351 21.63 -12.36 19.27
N GLY A 352 20.87 -11.86 18.29
CA GLY A 352 20.32 -10.50 18.29
C GLY A 352 21.35 -9.39 18.14
N HIS A 353 22.61 -9.72 17.78
CA HIS A 353 23.70 -8.76 17.67
C HIS A 353 23.94 -8.23 16.26
N ALA A 354 23.23 -8.73 15.25
CA ALA A 354 23.30 -8.19 13.90
C ALA A 354 21.99 -8.36 13.13
N ILE A 355 21.76 -7.47 12.17
CA ILE A 355 20.76 -7.62 11.11
C ILE A 355 21.46 -7.79 9.77
N THR A 356 21.06 -8.79 9.02
CA THR A 356 21.51 -9.03 7.65
C THR A 356 20.42 -8.59 6.67
N ILE A 357 20.79 -7.81 5.65
CA ILE A 357 19.92 -7.38 4.57
C ILE A 357 20.47 -7.88 3.23
N ARG A 358 19.65 -8.61 2.46
CA ARG A 358 19.99 -9.08 1.12
C ARG A 358 19.44 -8.15 0.03
N HIS A 359 20.29 -7.75 -0.92
CA HIS A 359 19.93 -6.89 -2.05
C HIS A 359 19.58 -7.69 -3.32
N SER A 360 18.81 -7.07 -4.23
CA SER A 360 18.22 -7.69 -5.41
C SER A 360 19.16 -8.18 -6.52
N ASN A 361 20.40 -7.71 -6.53
CA ASN A 361 21.31 -7.87 -7.68
C ASN A 361 22.69 -8.41 -7.30
N SER A 362 22.86 -8.94 -6.08
CA SER A 362 24.19 -9.36 -5.63
C SER A 362 24.13 -10.48 -4.60
N GLN A 363 25.11 -11.40 -4.65
CA GLN A 363 25.44 -12.27 -3.51
C GLN A 363 25.89 -11.47 -2.26
N SER A 364 25.99 -10.13 -2.36
CA SER A 364 26.28 -9.24 -1.24
C SER A 364 25.15 -9.26 -0.21
N HIS A 365 25.54 -9.58 1.01
CA HIS A 365 24.74 -9.39 2.22
C HIS A 365 25.33 -8.20 2.99
N TYR A 366 24.48 -7.27 3.41
CA TYR A 366 24.90 -6.21 4.33
C TYR A 366 24.62 -6.67 5.74
N GLN A 367 25.66 -6.74 6.56
CA GLN A 367 25.53 -7.03 7.98
C GLN A 367 25.66 -5.72 8.77
N ILE A 368 24.63 -5.42 9.56
CA ILE A 368 24.57 -4.26 10.44
C ILE A 368 24.81 -4.79 11.86
N PRO A 369 26.02 -4.63 12.43
CA PRO A 369 26.31 -5.08 13.78
C PRO A 369 25.72 -4.13 14.82
N SER A 370 25.33 -4.68 15.97
CA SER A 370 24.89 -3.94 17.15
C SER A 370 26.07 -3.18 17.75
N LYS A 371 25.95 -1.85 17.82
CA LYS A 371 26.89 -0.99 18.57
C LYS A 371 26.39 -0.79 20.00
N ARG A 372 27.14 -0.01 20.80
CA ARG A 372 26.86 0.21 22.23
C ARG A 372 25.44 0.69 22.56
N GLY A 373 24.71 1.31 21.62
CA GLY A 373 23.33 1.77 21.84
C GLY A 373 22.22 0.78 21.49
N GLY A 374 22.55 -0.39 20.95
CA GLY A 374 21.57 -1.43 20.60
C GLY A 374 20.91 -1.23 19.23
N LEU A 375 20.29 -2.30 18.73
CA LEU A 375 19.80 -2.44 17.37
C LEU A 375 18.28 -2.65 17.36
N ALA A 376 17.59 -2.13 16.35
CA ALA A 376 16.16 -2.36 16.16
C ALA A 376 15.79 -2.47 14.68
N ALA A 377 14.68 -3.15 14.42
CA ALA A 377 14.08 -3.25 13.10
C ALA A 377 12.55 -3.21 13.17
N ILE A 378 11.94 -2.46 12.25
CA ILE A 378 10.54 -2.58 11.91
C ILE A 378 10.45 -2.95 10.44
N PHE A 379 9.72 -4.01 10.09
CA PHE A 379 9.55 -4.38 8.68
C PHE A 379 8.27 -5.16 8.44
N LEU A 380 7.74 -5.01 7.22
CA LEU A 380 6.67 -5.86 6.73
C LEU A 380 7.22 -7.11 6.07
N ARG A 381 6.60 -8.26 6.35
CA ARG A 381 6.77 -9.48 5.55
C ARG A 381 5.40 -10.09 5.23
N PRO A 382 5.24 -10.77 4.09
CA PRO A 382 3.98 -11.42 3.78
C PRO A 382 3.76 -12.64 4.67
N ILE A 383 2.48 -12.96 4.90
CA ILE A 383 2.06 -14.19 5.55
C ILE A 383 1.00 -14.90 4.70
N SER A 384 1.08 -16.23 4.69
CA SER A 384 0.06 -17.11 4.12
C SER A 384 -0.81 -17.61 5.28
N LYS A 385 -2.14 -17.52 5.14
CA LYS A 385 -3.08 -17.88 6.20
C LYS A 385 -4.11 -18.85 5.66
N GLY A 386 -3.90 -20.17 5.74
CA GLY A 386 -4.81 -21.14 5.12
C GLY A 386 -5.24 -20.74 3.69
N ARG A 387 -6.49 -20.29 3.51
CA ARG A 387 -7.06 -19.80 2.21
C ARG A 387 -6.89 -18.30 1.92
N GLY A 388 -6.36 -17.51 2.86
CA GLY A 388 -6.16 -16.07 2.78
C GLY A 388 -4.69 -15.63 2.75
N ARG A 389 -4.47 -14.33 2.53
CA ARG A 389 -3.14 -13.70 2.53
C ARG A 389 -3.18 -12.37 3.25
N GLY A 390 -2.11 -12.06 3.97
CA GLY A 390 -1.97 -10.81 4.71
C GLY A 390 -0.51 -10.40 4.86
N VAL A 391 -0.26 -9.46 5.75
CA VAL A 391 1.09 -9.05 6.13
C VAL A 391 1.29 -9.16 7.63
N GLU A 392 2.53 -9.36 8.02
CA GLU A 392 3.00 -9.25 9.39
C GLU A 392 3.94 -8.05 9.50
N LEU A 393 3.66 -7.16 10.44
CA LEU A 393 4.58 -6.13 10.87
C LEU A 393 5.44 -6.69 12.02
N VAL A 394 6.72 -6.87 11.77
CA VAL A 394 7.68 -7.23 12.81
C VAL A 394 8.19 -5.95 13.47
N VAL A 395 8.16 -5.90 14.79
CA VAL A 395 8.78 -4.87 15.63
C VAL A 395 9.78 -5.57 16.54
N TRP A 396 11.07 -5.40 16.25
CA TRP A 396 12.16 -6.08 16.95
C TRP A 396 13.18 -5.09 17.51
N ALA A 397 13.74 -5.41 18.69
CA ALA A 397 14.88 -4.71 19.25
C ALA A 397 15.80 -5.62 20.07
N SER A 398 17.07 -5.24 20.17
CA SER A 398 18.09 -5.96 20.93
C SER A 398 18.01 -5.73 22.44
N SER A 399 17.28 -4.71 22.91
CA SER A 399 17.10 -4.39 24.34
C SER A 399 15.74 -3.74 24.60
N GLU A 400 15.31 -3.74 25.87
CA GLU A 400 14.02 -3.19 26.28
C GLU A 400 13.92 -1.66 26.06
N GLU A 401 15.01 -0.95 26.34
CA GLU A 401 15.10 0.49 26.13
C GLU A 401 14.92 0.85 24.65
N VAL A 402 15.63 0.14 23.78
CA VAL A 402 15.53 0.31 22.33
C VAL A 402 14.13 -0.06 21.85
N LEU A 403 13.53 -1.13 22.38
CA LEU A 403 12.18 -1.56 22.02
C LEU A 403 11.13 -0.48 22.34
N ARG A 404 11.20 0.12 23.54
CA ARG A 404 10.30 1.20 23.96
C ARG A 404 10.42 2.44 23.07
N ASN A 405 11.62 2.71 22.56
CA ASN A 405 11.89 3.83 21.67
C ASN A 405 11.35 3.58 20.26
N VAL A 406 11.66 2.42 19.67
CA VAL A 406 11.21 2.09 18.30
C VAL A 406 9.70 1.85 18.21
N ALA A 407 9.07 1.33 19.27
CA ALA A 407 7.63 1.10 19.31
C ALA A 407 6.79 2.38 19.15
N LYS A 408 7.36 3.57 19.39
CA LYS A 408 6.71 4.87 19.15
C LYS A 408 6.37 5.10 17.67
N LEU A 409 6.98 4.34 16.76
CA LEU A 409 6.71 4.39 15.33
C LEU A 409 5.48 3.54 14.91
N VAL A 410 4.82 2.85 15.85
CA VAL A 410 3.71 1.91 15.57
C VAL A 410 2.48 2.18 16.47
N PRO A 411 1.25 2.15 15.94
CA PRO A 411 0.88 2.20 14.52
C PRO A 411 1.15 3.59 13.96
N MET A 412 1.35 3.64 12.65
CA MET A 412 1.76 4.87 11.99
C MET A 412 0.55 5.77 11.77
N ILE A 413 0.74 7.09 11.87
CA ILE A 413 -0.26 8.05 11.41
C ILE A 413 -0.13 8.20 9.89
N SER A 414 -1.24 8.40 9.17
CA SER A 414 -1.26 8.62 7.73
C SER A 414 -0.33 9.76 7.33
N GLY A 415 0.43 9.57 6.25
CA GLY A 415 1.38 10.58 5.76
C GLY A 415 2.75 10.60 6.45
N SER A 416 3.04 9.67 7.37
CA SER A 416 4.36 9.60 8.04
C SER A 416 5.54 9.20 7.14
N GLY A 417 5.29 8.67 5.93
CA GLY A 417 6.33 8.38 4.95
C GLY A 417 7.32 7.28 5.34
N LEU A 418 6.92 6.37 6.22
CA LEU A 418 7.77 5.22 6.59
C LEU A 418 7.80 4.20 5.44
N PRO A 419 8.99 3.75 5.00
CA PRO A 419 9.12 2.76 3.93
C PRO A 419 8.83 1.34 4.42
N ASP A 420 8.95 0.34 3.54
CA ASP A 420 8.59 -1.06 3.81
C ASP A 420 9.35 -1.68 5.00
N PHE A 421 10.58 -1.21 5.24
CA PHE A 421 11.38 -1.56 6.41
C PHE A 421 12.23 -0.40 6.90
N VAL A 422 12.60 -0.49 8.17
CA VAL A 422 13.46 0.44 8.87
C VAL A 422 14.37 -0.35 9.82
N VAL A 423 15.67 -0.06 9.79
CA VAL A 423 16.69 -0.55 10.72
C VAL A 423 17.33 0.64 11.43
N LEU A 424 17.44 0.51 12.74
CA LEU A 424 17.94 1.52 13.66
C LEU A 424 19.13 0.96 14.42
N ASP A 425 20.20 1.75 14.53
CA ASP A 425 21.20 1.60 15.59
C ASP A 425 21.08 2.82 16.50
N CYS A 426 20.72 2.55 17.75
CA CYS A 426 20.35 3.55 18.73
C CYS A 426 21.56 4.18 19.45
N GLY A 427 22.79 3.85 19.02
CA GLY A 427 24.04 4.42 19.54
C GLY A 427 24.19 5.94 19.42
N GLU A 428 23.47 6.58 18.49
CA GLU A 428 23.61 8.02 18.19
C GLU A 428 22.35 8.85 18.54
N GLY A 429 21.39 8.24 19.24
CA GLY A 429 20.10 8.86 19.56
C GLY A 429 19.15 8.95 18.37
N MET A 430 17.84 8.87 18.62
CA MET A 430 16.80 8.99 17.56
C MET A 430 16.71 10.43 17.06
N MET A 431 17.63 10.88 16.21
CA MET A 431 17.62 12.23 15.62
C MET A 431 16.89 12.25 14.26
N GLY A 432 15.57 12.04 14.24
CA GLY A 432 14.77 12.10 13.01
C GLY A 432 15.32 11.18 11.90
N GLY A 433 15.35 11.65 10.65
CA GLY A 433 15.90 10.94 9.48
C GLY A 433 17.36 10.44 9.62
N ARG A 434 18.13 10.98 10.58
CA ARG A 434 19.54 10.62 10.83
C ARG A 434 19.72 9.40 11.73
N GLY A 435 18.76 9.09 12.61
CA GLY A 435 18.83 7.92 13.50
C GLY A 435 18.55 6.59 12.80
N PHE A 436 18.10 6.62 11.54
CA PHE A 436 17.84 5.45 10.72
C PHE A 436 19.10 5.01 9.99
N TRP A 437 19.50 3.76 10.22
CA TRP A 437 20.70 3.14 9.67
C TRP A 437 20.45 2.42 8.34
N GLY A 438 19.24 1.92 8.14
CA GLY A 438 18.81 1.36 6.86
C GLY A 438 17.31 1.53 6.68
N TRP A 439 16.90 1.83 5.46
CA TRP A 439 15.49 1.90 5.09
C TRP A 439 15.35 1.61 3.60
N GLY A 440 14.16 1.24 3.13
CA GLY A 440 13.99 0.95 1.72
C GLY A 440 12.70 0.24 1.37
N SER A 441 12.53 -0.03 0.08
CA SER A 441 11.39 -0.76 -0.45
C SER A 441 11.73 -2.20 -0.80
N LEU A 442 10.77 -3.09 -0.56
CA LEU A 442 10.89 -4.50 -0.85
C LEU A 442 10.25 -4.79 -2.20
N ARG A 443 10.94 -5.59 -3.01
CA ARG A 443 10.46 -6.15 -4.27
C ARG A 443 10.50 -7.67 -4.21
N ARG A 444 9.68 -8.30 -5.03
CA ARG A 444 9.68 -9.76 -5.22
C ARG A 444 10.30 -10.18 -6.54
N MET A 445 11.07 -11.27 -6.50
CA MET A 445 11.60 -12.00 -7.64
C MET A 445 10.66 -13.08 -8.21
N MET A 446 10.93 -13.46 -9.47
CA MET A 446 10.24 -14.55 -10.17
C MET A 446 10.34 -15.92 -9.51
N ARG A 447 11.40 -16.20 -8.73
CA ARG A 447 11.61 -17.49 -8.04
C ARG A 447 10.97 -17.59 -6.66
N GLY A 448 10.17 -16.59 -6.27
CA GLY A 448 9.41 -16.62 -5.03
C GLY A 448 10.06 -15.89 -3.85
N GLY A 449 11.35 -15.55 -3.93
CA GLY A 449 12.08 -14.76 -2.93
C GLY A 449 11.77 -13.26 -2.95
N TRP A 450 11.90 -12.62 -1.80
CA TRP A 450 11.89 -11.16 -1.66
C TRP A 450 13.31 -10.61 -1.76
N GLU A 451 13.42 -9.33 -2.08
CA GLU A 451 14.66 -8.58 -2.20
C GLU A 451 14.45 -7.11 -1.84
N VAL A 452 15.49 -6.44 -1.38
CA VAL A 452 15.52 -4.98 -1.32
C VAL A 452 15.86 -4.43 -2.71
N GLU A 453 14.99 -3.59 -3.26
CA GLU A 453 15.19 -3.00 -4.60
C GLU A 453 15.90 -1.66 -4.56
N GLU A 454 15.46 -0.78 -3.65
CA GLU A 454 16.14 0.45 -3.29
C GLU A 454 16.20 0.50 -1.77
N GLY A 455 17.40 0.36 -1.24
CA GLY A 455 17.70 0.58 0.16
C GLY A 455 19.14 0.99 0.25
N GLY A 456 19.39 2.24 0.61
CA GLY A 456 20.75 2.64 0.94
C GLY A 456 21.06 2.11 2.33
N ALA A 457 21.99 1.17 2.42
CA ALA A 457 22.90 1.19 3.55
C ALA A 457 23.79 2.42 3.34
N PHE A 458 23.30 3.58 3.76
CA PHE A 458 24.03 4.83 3.64
C PHE A 458 25.05 4.86 4.78
N PHE A 459 26.17 4.19 4.55
CA PHE A 459 27.35 4.34 5.40
C PHE A 459 28.02 5.66 5.03
N ALA A 460 28.20 6.50 6.06
CA ALA A 460 29.33 7.42 6.10
C ALA A 460 30.62 6.61 6.34
#